data_AF-A0A2V6FAH3-F1
#
_entry.id   AF-A0A2V6FAH3-F1
#
_cell.length_a   1.000
_cell.length_b   1.000
_cell.length_c   1.000
_cell.angle_alpha   90.00
_cell.angle_beta   90.00
_cell.angle_gamma   90.00
#
_symmetry.space_group_name_H-M   'P 1'
#
loop_
_entity.id
_entity.type
_entity.pdbx_description
1 polymer ?
#
loop_
_entity_poly.entity_id
_entity_poly.type
_entity_poly.pdbx_seq_one_letter_code
_entity_poly.pdbx_strand_id
1 'polypeptide(L)'
;ENSAIRTTARKVVKLIDQGIELTREIARGLYSSELDGDGLFSALESLSRSASDGRVKCEFEHSGKPPRSKELATQLYWVAREAVTNALKHAEPRNVRIQLQTTDDYLRLKVEDDGCGLSEATAKNGIGLKVMTQRAQLAGGTLRVEKAARGTVVHCEIPLPEG
;
A
#
# COMPACT_ATOMS: atom_id res chain seq x y z
N GLU A 1 -7.42 -36.47 18.64
CA GLU A 1 -6.66 -36.45 17.36
C GLU A 1 -7.06 -35.34 16.38
N ASN A 2 -8.34 -35.17 16.05
CA ASN A 2 -8.79 -34.18 15.04
C ASN A 2 -8.39 -32.70 15.31
N SER A 3 -8.27 -32.30 16.59
CA SER A 3 -7.84 -30.94 17.00
C SER A 3 -6.37 -30.65 16.68
N ALA A 4 -5.48 -31.63 16.88
CA ALA A 4 -4.05 -31.48 16.61
C ALA A 4 -3.78 -31.37 15.10
N ILE A 5 -4.47 -32.19 14.30
CA ILE A 5 -4.38 -32.15 12.83
C ILE A 5 -4.86 -30.78 12.29
N ARG A 6 -5.98 -30.25 12.78
CA ARG A 6 -6.47 -28.91 12.39
C ARG A 6 -5.50 -27.78 12.78
N THR A 7 -4.85 -27.91 13.94
CA THR A 7 -3.87 -26.93 14.42
C THR A 7 -2.61 -26.93 13.55
N THR A 8 -2.11 -28.11 13.21
CA THR A 8 -0.96 -28.26 12.31
C THR A 8 -1.28 -27.76 10.90
N ALA A 9 -2.46 -28.08 10.36
CA ALA A 9 -2.90 -27.57 9.06
C ALA A 9 -2.95 -26.03 9.01
N ARG A 10 -3.48 -25.38 10.06
CA ARG A 10 -3.45 -23.90 10.16
C ARG A 10 -2.03 -23.33 10.21
N LYS A 11 -1.11 -23.99 10.90
CA LYS A 11 0.30 -23.57 10.94
C LYS A 11 0.95 -23.68 9.56
N VAL A 12 0.68 -24.77 8.82
CA VAL A 12 1.20 -24.97 7.46
C VAL A 12 0.67 -23.89 6.51
N VAL A 13 -0.65 -23.62 6.52
CA VAL A 13 -1.25 -22.53 5.72
C VAL A 13 -0.59 -21.19 6.06
N LYS A 14 -0.42 -20.87 7.34
CA LYS A 14 0.23 -19.63 7.78
C LYS A 14 1.68 -19.50 7.29
N LEU A 15 2.45 -20.60 7.31
CA LEU A 15 3.83 -20.62 6.81
C LEU A 15 3.90 -20.47 5.29
N ILE A 16 2.94 -21.06 4.57
CA ILE A 16 2.82 -20.88 3.12
C ILE A 16 2.49 -19.41 2.78
N ASP A 17 1.54 -18.81 3.49
CA ASP A 17 1.20 -17.39 3.30
C ASP A 17 2.40 -16.48 3.59
N GLN A 18 3.19 -16.79 4.64
CA GLN A 18 4.43 -16.08 4.94
C GLN A 18 5.49 -16.25 3.85
N GLY A 19 5.64 -17.46 3.30
CA GLY A 19 6.55 -17.72 2.19
C GLY A 19 6.16 -16.98 0.91
N ILE A 20 4.87 -17.01 0.56
CA ILE A 20 4.32 -16.25 -0.58
C ILE A 20 4.56 -14.76 -0.40
N GLU A 21 4.35 -14.24 0.81
CA GLU A 21 4.57 -12.83 1.10
C GLU A 21 6.04 -12.45 0.98
N LEU A 22 6.95 -13.28 1.49
CA LEU A 22 8.40 -13.07 1.38
C LEU A 22 8.89 -13.13 -0.08
N THR A 23 8.43 -14.11 -0.86
CA THR A 23 8.75 -14.20 -2.29
C THR A 23 8.24 -12.98 -3.04
N ARG A 24 7.02 -12.54 -2.74
CA ARG A 24 6.51 -11.27 -3.27
C ARG A 24 7.39 -10.12 -2.80
N GLU A 25 7.79 -10.04 -1.53
CA GLU A 25 8.67 -8.97 -1.06
C GLU A 25 9.99 -8.89 -1.83
N ILE A 26 10.64 -10.03 -2.08
CA ILE A 26 11.88 -10.12 -2.85
C ILE A 26 11.66 -9.70 -4.32
N ALA A 27 10.67 -10.30 -4.99
CA ALA A 27 10.38 -10.00 -6.39
C ALA A 27 10.02 -8.53 -6.62
N ARG A 28 9.31 -7.94 -5.66
CA ARG A 28 8.93 -6.53 -5.68
C ARG A 28 10.12 -5.60 -5.37
N GLY A 29 11.04 -6.01 -4.50
CA GLY A 29 12.30 -5.30 -4.22
C GLY A 29 13.19 -5.21 -5.45
N LEU A 30 13.25 -6.28 -6.25
CA LEU A 30 13.94 -6.33 -7.53
C LEU A 30 13.30 -5.41 -8.60
N TYR A 31 11.96 -5.29 -8.61
CA TYR A 31 11.26 -4.37 -9.51
C TYR A 31 11.47 -2.88 -9.13
N SER A 32 11.76 -2.60 -7.86
CA SER A 32 11.93 -1.25 -7.33
C SER A 32 13.36 -0.71 -7.38
N SER A 33 14.36 -1.53 -7.72
CA SER A 33 15.75 -1.08 -7.83
C SER A 33 16.00 -0.11 -8.99
N GLU A 34 14.97 0.30 -9.73
CA GLU A 34 15.03 1.29 -10.82
C GLU A 34 14.10 2.51 -10.57
N LEU A 35 13.36 2.56 -9.46
CA LEU A 35 12.43 3.67 -9.16
C LEU A 35 13.17 4.89 -8.61
N ASP A 36 13.67 5.76 -9.49
CA ASP A 36 13.98 7.14 -9.12
C ASP A 36 12.69 7.98 -8.94
N GLY A 37 12.83 9.29 -8.73
CA GLY A 37 11.69 10.19 -8.49
C GLY A 37 10.65 10.19 -9.60
N ASP A 38 11.08 10.34 -10.85
CA ASP A 38 10.21 10.30 -12.03
C ASP A 38 9.66 8.87 -12.27
N GLY A 39 10.44 7.86 -11.88
CA GLY A 39 10.04 6.47 -11.82
C GLY A 39 8.84 6.24 -10.90
N LEU A 40 8.70 6.98 -9.79
CA LEU A 40 7.55 6.83 -8.89
C LEU A 40 6.24 7.22 -9.56
N PHE A 41 6.17 8.39 -10.22
CA PHE A 41 4.94 8.84 -10.86
C PHE A 41 4.51 7.84 -11.94
N SER A 42 5.45 7.39 -12.78
CA SER A 42 5.22 6.39 -13.81
C SER A 42 4.76 5.05 -13.24
N ALA A 43 5.31 4.64 -12.09
CA ALA A 43 4.94 3.39 -11.42
C ALA A 43 3.56 3.47 -10.77
N LEU A 44 3.18 4.60 -10.17
CA LEU A 44 1.85 4.81 -9.61
C LEU A 44 0.79 4.91 -10.71
N GLU A 45 1.13 5.51 -11.85
CA GLU A 45 0.26 5.50 -13.03
C GLU A 45 0.08 4.09 -13.60
N SER A 46 1.17 3.31 -13.69
CA SER A 46 1.10 1.91 -14.10
C SER A 46 0.27 1.07 -13.12
N LEU A 47 0.42 1.33 -11.82
CA LEU A 47 -0.38 0.70 -10.78
C LEU A 47 -1.87 1.03 -10.95
N SER A 48 -2.25 2.29 -11.16
CA SER A 48 -3.65 2.68 -11.33
C SER A 48 -4.27 2.07 -12.60
N ARG A 49 -3.52 2.03 -13.71
CA ARG A 49 -3.96 1.35 -14.94
C ARG A 49 -4.16 -0.15 -14.74
N SER A 50 -3.24 -0.82 -14.05
CA SER A 50 -3.36 -2.27 -13.78
C SER A 50 -4.46 -2.63 -12.77
N ALA A 51 -4.75 -1.72 -11.83
CA ALA A 51 -5.82 -1.87 -10.86
C ALA A 51 -7.20 -1.55 -11.46
N SER A 52 -7.24 -0.77 -12.54
CA SER A 52 -8.48 -0.50 -13.27
C SER A 52 -8.89 -1.72 -14.09
N ASP A 53 -10.14 -2.17 -13.93
CA ASP A 53 -10.75 -3.18 -14.77
C ASP A 53 -12.15 -2.72 -15.22
N GLY A 54 -12.90 -3.56 -15.94
CA GLY A 54 -14.27 -3.22 -16.37
C GLY A 54 -15.27 -2.96 -15.24
N ARG A 55 -14.89 -3.17 -13.97
CA ARG A 55 -15.72 -2.99 -12.76
C ARG A 55 -15.16 -1.93 -11.81
N VAL A 56 -13.84 -1.78 -11.75
CA VAL A 56 -13.15 -0.85 -10.86
C VAL A 56 -12.45 0.23 -11.67
N LYS A 57 -12.72 1.50 -11.35
CA LYS A 57 -11.95 2.64 -11.85
C LYS A 57 -10.88 3.01 -10.83
N CYS A 58 -9.61 3.00 -11.24
CA CYS A 58 -8.51 3.45 -10.39
C CYS A 58 -7.80 4.65 -11.03
N GLU A 59 -7.78 5.78 -10.31
CA GLU A 59 -7.19 7.03 -10.77
C GLU A 59 -5.93 7.36 -9.99
N PHE A 60 -4.93 7.90 -10.68
CA PHE A 60 -3.73 8.46 -10.05
C PHE A 60 -3.66 9.97 -10.34
N GLU A 61 -3.49 10.75 -9.29
CA GLU A 61 -3.29 12.19 -9.34
C GLU A 61 -2.04 12.55 -8.56
N HIS A 62 -1.28 13.53 -9.04
CA HIS A 62 -0.14 14.06 -8.30
C HIS A 62 -0.06 15.57 -8.38
N SER A 63 0.62 16.16 -7.41
CA SER A 63 0.93 17.59 -7.37
C SER A 63 2.31 17.82 -6.76
N GLY A 64 3.01 18.85 -7.24
CA GLY A 64 4.38 19.12 -6.83
C GLY A 64 5.42 18.30 -7.61
N LYS A 65 6.64 18.28 -7.10
CA LYS A 65 7.78 17.60 -7.73
C LYS A 65 7.87 16.13 -7.30
N PRO A 66 8.46 15.26 -8.13
CA PRO A 66 8.77 13.90 -7.71
C PRO A 66 9.74 13.89 -6.51
N PRO A 67 9.67 12.88 -5.62
CA PRO A 67 10.63 12.74 -4.53
C PRO A 67 12.03 12.50 -5.09
N ARG A 68 13.04 13.19 -4.53
CA ARG A 68 14.43 13.04 -4.98
C ARG A 68 15.11 11.74 -4.51
N SER A 69 14.66 11.19 -3.38
CA SER A 69 15.22 9.95 -2.84
C SER A 69 14.56 8.73 -3.47
N LYS A 70 15.39 7.84 -4.01
CA LYS A 70 15.00 6.54 -4.55
C LYS A 70 14.41 5.62 -3.47
N GLU A 71 14.99 5.66 -2.28
CA GLU A 71 14.58 4.89 -1.13
C GLU A 71 13.16 5.31 -0.70
N LEU A 72 12.92 6.63 -0.64
CA LEU A 72 11.62 7.22 -0.36
C LEU A 72 10.60 6.83 -1.43
N ALA A 73 10.94 7.00 -2.71
CA ALA A 73 10.10 6.63 -3.84
C ALA A 73 9.68 5.15 -3.75
N THR A 74 10.63 4.28 -3.46
CA THR A 74 10.40 2.85 -3.27
C THR A 74 9.40 2.61 -2.15
N GLN A 75 9.63 3.13 -0.94
CA GLN A 75 8.72 2.89 0.19
C GLN A 75 7.30 3.40 -0.08
N LEU A 76 7.14 4.53 -0.77
CA LEU A 76 5.83 5.09 -1.11
C LEU A 76 5.07 4.23 -2.12
N TYR A 77 5.75 3.76 -3.17
CA TYR A 77 5.16 2.82 -4.12
C TYR A 77 4.65 1.58 -3.40
N TRP A 78 5.42 1.08 -2.43
CA TRP A 78 5.07 -0.07 -1.64
C TRP A 78 3.82 0.12 -0.79
N VAL A 79 3.71 1.26 -0.11
CA VAL A 79 2.51 1.62 0.63
C VAL A 79 1.31 1.74 -0.30
N ALA A 80 1.46 2.45 -1.43
CA ALA A 80 0.37 2.64 -2.40
C ALA A 80 -0.14 1.31 -2.94
N ARG A 81 0.77 0.43 -3.35
CA ARG A 81 0.43 -0.89 -3.90
C ARG A 81 -0.30 -1.76 -2.89
N GLU A 82 0.17 -1.79 -1.64
CA GLU A 82 -0.47 -2.59 -0.60
C GLU A 82 -1.86 -2.04 -0.27
N ALA A 83 -2.03 -0.72 -0.20
CA ALA A 83 -3.33 -0.08 -0.02
C ALA A 83 -4.32 -0.42 -1.16
N VAL A 84 -3.89 -0.29 -2.42
CA VAL A 84 -4.70 -0.66 -3.59
C VAL A 84 -5.04 -2.16 -3.57
N THR A 85 -4.07 -3.02 -3.25
CA THR A 85 -4.28 -4.47 -3.15
C THR A 85 -5.33 -4.80 -2.09
N ASN A 86 -5.27 -4.13 -0.94
CA ASN A 86 -6.23 -4.31 0.15
C ASN A 86 -7.62 -3.85 -0.26
N ALA A 87 -7.75 -2.71 -0.95
CA ALA A 87 -9.04 -2.25 -1.48
C ALA A 87 -9.64 -3.30 -2.45
N LEU A 88 -8.89 -3.73 -3.46
CA LEU A 88 -9.36 -4.69 -4.45
C LEU A 88 -9.74 -6.06 -3.87
N LYS A 89 -8.99 -6.54 -2.86
CA LYS A 89 -9.24 -7.86 -2.25
C LYS A 89 -10.32 -7.86 -1.18
N HIS A 90 -10.53 -6.74 -0.49
CA HIS A 90 -11.32 -6.74 0.74
C HIS A 90 -12.50 -5.78 0.72
N ALA A 91 -12.49 -4.75 -0.12
CA ALA A 91 -13.49 -3.70 -0.11
C ALA A 91 -14.49 -3.77 -1.27
N GLU A 92 -14.19 -4.53 -2.34
CA GLU A 92 -14.98 -4.57 -3.59
C GLU A 92 -15.37 -3.17 -4.10
N PRO A 93 -14.40 -2.23 -4.24
CA PRO A 93 -14.70 -0.85 -4.58
C PRO A 93 -15.13 -0.73 -6.05
N ARG A 94 -15.84 0.35 -6.37
CA ARG A 94 -16.03 0.80 -7.76
C ARG A 94 -15.00 1.85 -8.15
N ASN A 95 -14.51 2.61 -7.18
CA ASN A 95 -13.55 3.68 -7.37
C ASN A 95 -12.40 3.53 -6.36
N VAL A 96 -11.18 3.62 -6.87
CA VAL A 96 -9.96 3.76 -6.08
C VAL A 96 -9.23 5.00 -6.56
N ARG A 97 -8.72 5.81 -5.64
CA ARG A 97 -7.93 7.00 -5.97
C ARG A 97 -6.62 7.00 -5.24
N ILE A 98 -5.53 7.16 -5.99
CA ILE A 98 -4.17 7.34 -5.50
C ILE A 98 -3.82 8.81 -5.69
N GLN A 99 -3.47 9.50 -4.62
CA GLN A 99 -3.05 10.90 -4.66
C GLN A 99 -1.68 11.04 -4.03
N LEU A 100 -0.77 11.72 -4.73
CA LEU A 100 0.56 12.02 -4.22
C LEU A 100 0.80 13.53 -4.24
N GLN A 101 0.97 14.13 -3.07
CA GLN A 101 1.28 15.55 -2.91
C GLN A 101 2.71 15.68 -2.38
N THR A 102 3.53 16.44 -3.10
CA THR A 102 4.85 16.84 -2.63
C THR A 102 4.87 18.36 -2.43
N THR A 103 5.24 18.81 -1.24
CA THR A 103 5.57 20.19 -0.91
C THR A 103 7.04 20.29 -0.53
N ASP A 104 7.49 21.47 -0.11
CA ASP A 104 8.84 21.62 0.43
C ASP A 104 8.96 21.02 1.85
N ASP A 105 7.86 20.93 2.60
CA ASP A 105 7.84 20.46 4.00
C ASP A 105 7.51 18.97 4.15
N TYR A 106 6.75 18.41 3.20
CA TYR A 106 6.26 17.05 3.31
C TYR A 106 5.95 16.40 1.97
N LEU A 107 5.95 15.06 2.00
CA LEU A 107 5.34 14.23 0.98
C LEU A 107 4.17 13.47 1.59
N ARG A 108 3.00 13.57 0.97
CA ARG A 108 1.77 12.90 1.41
C ARG A 108 1.22 12.02 0.30
N LEU A 109 1.16 10.72 0.57
CA LEU A 109 0.44 9.74 -0.22
C LEU A 109 -0.92 9.47 0.43
N LYS A 110 -1.99 9.53 -0.36
CA LYS A 110 -3.35 9.16 0.03
C LYS A 110 -3.86 8.10 -0.92
N VAL A 111 -4.39 6.99 -0.39
CA VAL A 111 -5.13 5.99 -1.17
C VAL A 111 -6.52 5.86 -0.59
N GLU A 112 -7.54 6.07 -1.40
CA GLU A 112 -8.95 6.04 -0.99
C GLU A 112 -9.73 5.07 -1.88
N ASP A 113 -10.62 4.29 -1.27
CA ASP A 113 -11.58 3.43 -1.96
C ASP A 113 -13.01 3.71 -1.49
N ASP A 114 -14.01 3.42 -2.33
CA ASP A 114 -15.43 3.60 -2.01
C ASP A 114 -16.16 2.29 -1.64
N GLY A 115 -15.40 1.25 -1.28
CA GLY A 115 -15.91 -0.07 -0.99
C GLY A 115 -16.55 -0.23 0.40
N CYS A 116 -16.63 -1.47 0.88
CA CYS A 116 -17.21 -1.77 2.20
C CYS A 116 -16.28 -1.41 3.38
N GLY A 117 -15.03 -1.07 3.09
CA GLY A 117 -14.03 -0.61 4.06
C GLY A 117 -13.30 -1.72 4.80
N LEU A 118 -12.41 -1.34 5.71
CA LEU A 118 -11.67 -2.29 6.56
C LEU A 118 -12.56 -2.89 7.66
N SER A 119 -12.51 -4.21 7.79
CA SER A 119 -13.07 -4.89 8.97
C SER A 119 -12.27 -4.54 10.23
N GLU A 120 -12.93 -4.50 11.40
CA GLU A 120 -12.25 -4.23 12.67
C GLU A 120 -11.14 -5.23 12.99
N ALA A 121 -11.31 -6.49 12.58
CA ALA A 121 -10.30 -7.53 12.76
C ALA A 121 -9.04 -7.23 11.93
N THR A 122 -9.22 -6.81 10.68
CA THR A 122 -8.11 -6.41 9.80
C THR A 122 -7.44 -5.14 10.29
N ALA A 123 -8.21 -4.15 10.74
CA ALA A 123 -7.68 -2.90 11.28
C ALA A 123 -6.78 -3.11 12.52
N LYS A 124 -7.07 -4.12 13.36
CA LYS A 124 -6.29 -4.40 14.57
C LYS A 124 -5.06 -5.28 14.34
N ASN A 125 -5.09 -6.21 13.39
CA ASN A 125 -4.07 -7.26 13.28
C ASN A 125 -3.64 -7.63 11.86
N GLY A 126 -4.09 -6.90 10.83
CA GLY A 126 -3.75 -7.18 9.44
C GLY A 126 -2.24 -7.10 9.18
N ILE A 127 -1.70 -8.11 8.49
CA ILE A 127 -0.28 -8.14 8.09
C ILE A 127 0.03 -6.97 7.15
N GLY A 128 -0.88 -6.68 6.20
CA GLY A 128 -0.73 -5.55 5.27
C GLY A 128 -0.56 -4.20 5.97
N LEU A 129 -1.33 -3.93 7.03
CA LEU A 129 -1.20 -2.70 7.81
C LEU A 129 0.15 -2.59 8.51
N LYS A 130 0.66 -3.69 9.07
CA LYS A 130 1.98 -3.74 9.71
C LYS A 130 3.09 -3.47 8.71
N VAL A 131 3.02 -4.10 7.53
CA VAL A 131 3.97 -3.88 6.44
C VAL A 131 3.93 -2.42 5.99
N MET A 132 2.76 -1.86 5.69
CA MET A 132 2.66 -0.43 5.30
C MET A 132 3.20 0.51 6.37
N THR A 133 2.91 0.23 7.65
CA THR A 133 3.41 1.05 8.78
C THR A 133 4.93 1.01 8.85
N GLN A 134 5.52 -0.17 8.72
CA GLN A 134 6.98 -0.33 8.70
C GLN A 134 7.61 0.41 7.51
N ARG A 135 7.00 0.34 6.32
CA ARG A 135 7.49 1.04 5.12
C ARG A 135 7.43 2.56 5.30
N ALA A 136 6.35 3.09 5.88
CA ALA A 136 6.25 4.52 6.22
C ALA A 136 7.33 4.93 7.23
N GLN A 137 7.60 4.11 8.25
CA GLN A 137 8.65 4.36 9.24
C GLN A 137 10.06 4.31 8.63
N LEU A 138 10.33 3.37 7.71
CA LEU A 138 11.60 3.32 6.98
C LEU A 138 11.84 4.55 6.11
N ALA A 139 10.76 5.19 5.66
CA ALA A 139 10.81 6.48 4.96
C ALA A 139 10.90 7.69 5.90
N GLY A 140 10.91 7.49 7.22
CA GLY A 140 10.96 8.58 8.21
C GLY A 140 9.61 9.24 8.50
N GLY A 141 8.50 8.62 8.10
CA GLY A 141 7.16 9.19 8.26
C GLY A 141 6.18 8.32 9.03
N THR A 142 4.89 8.62 8.83
CA THR A 142 3.78 8.00 9.56
C THR A 142 2.72 7.47 8.61
N LEU A 143 2.01 6.43 9.05
CA LEU A 143 0.85 5.87 8.37
C LEU A 143 -0.37 6.01 9.27
N ARG A 144 -1.49 6.47 8.71
CA ARG A 144 -2.81 6.45 9.33
C ARG A 144 -3.78 5.77 8.38
N VAL A 145 -4.68 4.98 8.94
CA VAL A 145 -5.72 4.30 8.17
C VAL A 145 -7.05 4.55 8.85
N GLU A 146 -7.98 5.09 8.09
CA GLU A 146 -9.24 5.60 8.56
C GLU A 146 -10.38 4.96 7.78
N LYS A 147 -11.49 4.72 8.47
CA LYS A 147 -12.74 4.33 7.82
C LYS A 147 -13.46 5.60 7.39
N ALA A 148 -13.65 5.78 6.09
CA ALA A 148 -14.44 6.88 5.56
C ALA A 148 -15.94 6.56 5.64
N ALA A 149 -16.77 7.56 5.29
CA ALA A 149 -18.23 7.37 5.18
C ALA A 149 -18.59 6.24 4.20
N ARG A 150 -17.74 6.02 3.18
CA ARG A 150 -17.72 4.84 2.32
C ARG A 150 -16.25 4.42 2.13
N GLY A 151 -15.96 3.13 2.29
CA GLY A 151 -14.64 2.55 2.08
C GLY A 151 -13.57 2.91 3.11
N THR A 152 -12.32 2.97 2.64
CA THR A 152 -11.12 3.15 3.46
C THR A 152 -10.28 4.29 2.92
N VAL A 153 -9.62 5.02 3.81
CA VAL A 153 -8.59 5.99 3.45
C VAL A 153 -7.28 5.62 4.16
N VAL A 154 -6.23 5.46 3.37
CA VAL A 154 -4.85 5.27 3.84
C VAL A 154 -4.08 6.56 3.59
N HIS A 155 -3.53 7.12 4.66
CA HIS A 155 -2.67 8.30 4.64
C HIS A 155 -1.24 7.89 5.03
N CYS A 156 -0.28 8.18 4.17
CA CYS A 156 1.14 8.09 4.47
C CYS A 156 1.75 9.48 4.33
N GLU A 157 2.39 9.97 5.37
CA GLU A 157 3.00 11.30 5.40
C GLU A 157 4.44 11.20 5.84
N ILE A 158 5.32 11.73 5.00
CA ILE A 158 6.76 11.77 5.20
C ILE A 158 7.19 13.23 5.32
N PRO A 159 7.65 13.69 6.49
CA PRO A 159 8.29 15.00 6.61
C PRO A 159 9.53 15.05 5.74
N LEU A 160 9.70 16.12 4.97
CA LEU A 160 10.91 16.38 4.23
C LEU A 160 11.77 17.33 5.06
N PRO A 161 12.98 16.93 5.49
CA PRO A 161 13.89 17.87 6.13
C PRO A 161 14.20 19.01 5.14
N GLU A 162 14.32 20.23 5.66
CA GLU A 162 14.81 21.36 4.87
C GLU A 162 16.12 20.94 4.17
N GLY A 163 16.17 21.22 2.85
CA GLY A 163 17.16 20.69 1.93
C GLY A 163 18.62 21.02 2.25
#